data_AF-H8G8S4-F1
#
_entry.id   AF-H8G8S4-F1
#
_cell.length_a   1.000
_cell.length_b   1.000
_cell.length_c   1.000
_cell.angle_alpha   90.00
_cell.angle_beta   90.00
_cell.angle_gamma   90.00
#
_symmetry.space_group_name_H-M   'P 1'
#
loop_
_entity.id
_entity.type
_entity.pdbx_description
1 polymer ?
#
loop_
_entity_poly.entity_id
_entity_poly.type
_entity_poly.pdbx_seq_one_letter_code
_entity_poly.pdbx_strand_id
1 'polypeptide(L)'
;MDDDADDRKARSGWGELGPKWITAVATLITALAGTGFILGRSTAPDRGDPGRGPDDTATVTVTENAPDEQVGGETSTPTDPAVHWAGELTFDSNAKGYNLDVLPPTHTAGRYVEIFIDALESHGDAATFTVWKSAGVPGKDDCAAAVADEGVSRINPVVENNHICGRTYEGRIFRMTIVATSGETQVDVVVWK
;
A
#
# COMPACT_ATOMS: atom_id res chain seq x y z
N MET A 1 -39.25 57.44 -5.86
CA MET A 1 -38.18 57.98 -4.98
C MET A 1 -38.54 57.37 -3.66
N ASP A 2 -38.10 56.13 -3.47
CA ASP A 2 -38.58 55.28 -2.39
C ASP A 2 -37.43 54.36 -1.99
N ASP A 3 -37.30 54.24 -0.66
CA ASP A 3 -36.60 53.21 0.11
C ASP A 3 -35.07 53.30 0.24
N ASP A 4 -34.66 54.32 1.02
CA ASP A 4 -33.58 54.20 2.00
C ASP A 4 -34.19 53.83 3.37
N ALA A 5 -34.07 52.57 3.79
CA ALA A 5 -33.95 52.19 5.20
C ALA A 5 -33.56 50.71 5.33
N ASP A 6 -32.66 50.46 6.29
CA ASP A 6 -32.39 49.17 6.93
C ASP A 6 -31.64 48.10 6.11
N ASP A 7 -30.30 48.10 6.24
CA ASP A 7 -29.63 47.01 6.96
C ASP A 7 -28.12 47.27 7.12
N ARG A 8 -27.78 48.14 8.08
CA ARG A 8 -26.48 48.04 8.77
C ARG A 8 -26.67 47.15 10.00
N LYS A 9 -26.69 45.84 9.80
CA LYS A 9 -26.54 44.86 10.88
C LYS A 9 -25.75 43.63 10.40
N ALA A 10 -24.81 43.24 11.24
CA ALA A 10 -24.11 41.95 11.24
C ALA A 10 -23.12 41.66 10.10
N ARG A 11 -21.99 42.37 10.08
CA ARG A 11 -20.71 41.76 9.67
C ARG A 11 -20.04 41.13 10.89
N SER A 12 -20.59 40.01 11.36
CA SER A 12 -19.94 39.10 12.31
C SER A 12 -20.57 37.71 12.22
N GLY A 13 -19.80 36.76 11.69
CA GLY A 13 -20.06 35.31 11.62
C GLY A 13 -19.01 34.76 10.66
N TRP A 14 -17.87 34.19 11.07
CA TRP A 14 -17.71 33.00 11.93
C TRP A 14 -18.76 31.95 11.61
N GLY A 15 -18.48 31.16 10.57
CA GLY A 15 -19.28 30.00 10.18
C GLY A 15 -18.75 29.32 8.92
N GLU A 16 -18.08 28.19 9.13
CA GLU A 16 -18.12 26.99 8.27
C GLU A 16 -17.51 27.03 6.86
N LEU A 17 -16.27 26.53 6.73
CA LEU A 17 -15.89 25.50 5.74
C LEU A 17 -14.65 24.76 6.26
N GLY A 18 -14.84 23.93 7.28
CA GLY A 18 -13.86 22.94 7.70
C GLY A 18 -13.78 21.77 6.70
N PRO A 19 -12.67 21.03 6.65
CA PRO A 19 -12.47 19.92 5.72
C PRO A 19 -13.50 18.80 5.92
N LYS A 20 -14.22 18.46 4.84
CA LYS A 20 -15.34 17.51 4.77
C LYS A 20 -14.99 16.03 5.05
N TRP A 21 -13.79 15.67 5.53
CA TRP A 21 -13.41 14.26 5.68
C TRP A 21 -13.68 13.67 7.07
N ILE A 22 -14.08 14.48 8.06
CA ILE A 22 -14.40 13.99 9.41
C ILE A 22 -15.91 13.90 9.57
N THR A 23 -16.51 12.81 9.12
CA THR A 23 -17.84 12.41 9.60
C THR A 23 -17.80 10.93 9.97
N ALA A 24 -18.16 10.67 11.23
CA ALA A 24 -17.94 9.44 11.97
C ALA A 24 -18.69 8.23 11.40
N VAL A 25 -18.08 7.04 11.54
CA VAL A 25 -18.83 5.79 11.65
C VAL A 25 -18.59 5.23 13.05
N ALA A 26 -19.50 5.56 13.96
CA ALA A 26 -19.65 4.89 15.23
C ALA A 26 -20.86 3.96 15.14
N THR A 27 -20.62 2.66 14.95
CA THR A 27 -21.63 1.62 15.19
C THR A 27 -21.00 0.48 15.99
N LEU A 28 -21.37 0.46 17.27
CA LEU A 28 -21.20 -0.59 18.27
C LEU A 28 -21.96 -1.87 17.87
N ILE A 29 -21.51 -3.05 18.33
CA ILE A 29 -22.25 -4.28 18.76
C ILE A 29 -21.19 -5.41 18.88
N THR A 30 -21.09 -6.31 19.86
CA THR A 30 -21.74 -6.57 21.16
C THR A 30 -20.80 -7.54 21.90
N ALA A 31 -20.70 -7.40 23.23
CA ALA A 31 -19.90 -8.27 24.09
C ALA A 31 -20.33 -9.74 24.00
N LEU A 32 -19.37 -10.63 23.72
CA LEU A 32 -19.49 -12.07 23.99
C LEU A 32 -18.82 -12.35 25.33
N ALA A 33 -19.60 -12.25 26.40
CA ALA A 33 -19.29 -12.92 27.64
C ALA A 33 -19.53 -14.43 27.44
N GLY A 34 -18.46 -15.17 27.27
CA GLY A 34 -18.45 -16.64 27.22
C GLY A 34 -17.21 -17.14 27.93
N THR A 35 -17.40 -17.60 29.15
CA THR A 35 -16.42 -18.29 30.01
C THR A 35 -15.73 -19.43 29.27
N GLY A 36 -14.41 -19.31 29.06
CA GLY A 36 -13.54 -20.36 28.54
C GLY A 36 -12.27 -20.47 29.38
N PHE A 37 -12.34 -21.28 30.42
CA PHE A 37 -11.25 -21.63 31.34
C PHE A 37 -10.18 -22.44 30.60
N ILE A 38 -9.09 -21.81 30.14
CA ILE A 38 -7.90 -22.55 29.69
C ILE A 38 -7.01 -22.80 30.91
N LEU A 39 -7.19 -23.98 31.49
CA LEU A 39 -6.20 -24.69 32.30
C LEU A 39 -4.96 -24.96 31.44
N GLY A 40 -4.14 -23.94 31.23
CA GLY A 40 -2.78 -24.07 30.73
C GLY A 40 -1.90 -24.58 31.86
N ARG A 41 -1.79 -25.91 32.00
CA ARG A 41 -0.73 -26.55 32.77
C ARG A 41 0.63 -26.23 32.13
N SER A 42 1.19 -25.08 32.48
CA SER A 42 2.62 -24.80 32.28
C SER A 42 3.40 -25.73 33.19
N THR A 43 3.78 -26.89 32.67
CA THR A 43 4.88 -27.67 33.24
C THR A 43 6.16 -26.90 32.99
N ALA A 44 6.50 -26.01 33.91
CA ALA A 44 7.87 -25.54 34.05
C ALA A 44 8.72 -26.76 34.47
N PRO A 45 9.83 -27.09 33.78
CA PRO A 45 10.81 -27.98 34.36
C PRO A 45 11.50 -27.27 35.52
N ASP A 46 11.44 -27.95 36.66
CA ASP A 46 12.04 -27.59 37.94
C ASP A 46 13.55 -27.34 37.80
N ARG A 47 14.04 -26.33 38.52
CA ARG A 47 15.44 -26.21 38.88
C ARG A 47 15.69 -27.15 40.07
N GLY A 48 16.56 -28.13 39.88
CA GLY A 48 17.12 -28.95 40.96
C GLY A 48 18.47 -29.54 40.55
N ASP A 49 19.56 -28.89 40.97
CA ASP A 49 20.95 -29.38 41.05
C ASP A 49 21.13 -30.20 42.37
N PRO A 50 22.21 -30.97 42.69
CA PRO A 50 23.45 -31.36 41.97
C PRO A 50 23.81 -32.87 42.02
N GLY A 51 24.76 -33.32 41.18
CA GLY A 51 25.54 -34.53 41.50
C GLY A 51 26.25 -35.28 40.36
N ARG A 52 27.56 -35.02 40.24
CA ARG A 52 28.68 -35.97 39.93
C ARG A 52 28.71 -36.69 38.55
N GLY A 53 29.81 -36.46 37.81
CA GLY A 53 30.15 -36.91 36.44
C GLY A 53 30.39 -38.43 36.23
N PRO A 54 31.08 -38.88 35.15
CA PRO A 54 32.27 -38.28 34.53
C PRO A 54 32.20 -38.04 33.01
N ASP A 55 33.25 -37.34 32.51
CA ASP A 55 33.79 -37.26 31.15
C ASP A 55 32.92 -37.69 29.96
N ASP A 56 32.57 -36.72 29.10
CA ASP A 56 32.75 -36.96 27.67
C ASP A 56 33.12 -35.66 26.94
N THR A 57 34.22 -35.75 26.21
CA THR A 57 34.86 -34.65 25.48
C THR A 57 34.15 -34.50 24.14
N ALA A 58 33.31 -33.47 23.98
CA ALA A 58 32.71 -33.14 22.69
C ALA A 58 33.38 -31.90 22.08
N THR A 59 34.13 -32.18 21.02
CA THR A 59 34.92 -31.28 20.18
C THR A 59 34.13 -30.06 19.71
N VAL A 60 34.68 -28.88 20.01
CA VAL A 60 34.27 -27.58 19.47
C VAL A 60 34.59 -27.51 17.99
N THR A 61 33.59 -27.27 17.14
CA THR A 61 33.80 -26.79 15.77
C THR A 61 33.21 -25.40 15.66
N VAL A 62 34.04 -24.37 15.84
CA VAL A 62 33.72 -22.98 15.50
C VAL A 62 34.08 -22.82 14.03
N THR A 63 33.08 -22.72 13.16
CA THR A 63 33.26 -22.21 11.81
C THR A 63 33.15 -20.69 11.88
N GLU A 64 34.30 -20.04 12.00
CA GLU A 64 34.48 -18.62 11.73
C GLU A 64 34.52 -18.43 10.22
N ASN A 65 33.49 -17.82 9.64
CA ASN A 65 33.59 -17.20 8.32
C ASN A 65 33.59 -15.69 8.53
N ALA A 66 34.76 -15.08 8.32
CA ALA A 66 34.99 -13.66 8.21
C ALA A 66 34.29 -13.09 6.94
N PRO A 67 34.16 -11.76 6.80
CA PRO A 67 33.15 -11.12 5.98
C PRO A 67 33.56 -11.09 4.51
N ASP A 68 32.74 -11.69 3.64
CA ASP A 68 32.78 -11.39 2.21
C ASP A 68 31.86 -10.19 1.92
N GLU A 69 32.51 -9.06 1.68
CA GLU A 69 31.98 -7.90 1.00
C GLU A 69 31.71 -8.30 -0.46
N GLN A 70 30.45 -8.66 -0.78
CA GLN A 70 29.99 -8.79 -2.16
C GLN A 70 28.71 -8.02 -2.39
N VAL A 71 28.87 -6.95 -3.17
CA VAL A 71 27.84 -6.19 -3.86
C VAL A 71 27.03 -7.16 -4.74
N GLY A 72 25.74 -7.28 -4.44
CA GLY A 72 24.81 -8.14 -5.18
C GLY A 72 23.42 -8.11 -4.55
N GLY A 73 22.73 -6.98 -4.66
CA GLY A 73 21.32 -6.87 -4.28
C GLY A 73 20.43 -7.65 -5.23
N GLU A 74 20.40 -8.98 -5.11
CA GLU A 74 19.33 -9.78 -5.70
C GLU A 74 18.07 -9.61 -4.85
N THR A 75 17.18 -8.72 -5.30
CA THR A 75 15.78 -8.76 -4.83
C THR A 75 15.11 -9.95 -5.51
N SER A 76 15.17 -11.11 -4.86
CA SER A 76 14.34 -12.28 -5.21
C SER A 76 13.44 -12.62 -4.04
N THR A 77 12.34 -11.88 -3.90
CA THR A 77 11.23 -12.29 -3.04
C THR A 77 10.48 -13.44 -3.74
N PRO A 78 10.10 -14.52 -3.02
CA PRO A 78 9.40 -15.66 -3.60
C PRO A 78 8.17 -15.22 -4.41
N THR A 79 8.15 -15.60 -5.68
CA THR A 79 7.06 -15.32 -6.61
C THR A 79 5.84 -16.17 -6.23
N ASP A 80 4.87 -15.55 -5.57
CA ASP A 80 3.52 -16.11 -5.48
C ASP A 80 3.03 -16.38 -6.93
N PRO A 81 2.62 -17.62 -7.28
CA PRO A 81 2.16 -17.94 -8.63
C PRO A 81 0.93 -17.13 -9.07
N ALA A 82 0.26 -16.42 -8.16
CA ALA A 82 -0.82 -15.47 -8.48
C ALA A 82 -0.34 -14.08 -8.91
N VAL A 83 0.95 -13.76 -8.77
CA VAL A 83 1.53 -12.46 -9.14
C VAL A 83 2.09 -12.52 -10.57
N HIS A 84 1.70 -11.57 -11.40
CA HIS A 84 2.24 -11.37 -12.75
C HIS A 84 3.56 -10.61 -12.68
N TRP A 85 3.62 -9.54 -11.90
CA TRP A 85 4.82 -8.76 -11.64
C TRP A 85 4.72 -8.02 -10.30
N ALA A 86 5.85 -7.83 -9.63
CA ALA A 86 5.95 -6.95 -8.47
C ALA A 86 7.32 -6.27 -8.45
N GLY A 87 7.35 -4.98 -8.09
CA GLY A 87 8.58 -4.21 -7.98
C GLY A 87 8.32 -2.72 -7.88
N GLU A 88 9.43 -1.98 -7.75
CA GLU A 88 9.42 -0.52 -7.74
C GLU A 88 9.46 0.04 -9.17
N LEU A 89 8.72 1.11 -9.42
CA LEU A 89 8.81 1.93 -10.64
C LEU A 89 9.07 3.38 -10.26
N THR A 90 9.86 4.06 -11.10
CA THR A 90 10.19 5.47 -10.93
C THR A 90 9.64 6.27 -12.10
N PHE A 91 8.67 7.14 -11.80
CA PHE A 91 8.12 8.09 -12.75
C PHE A 91 8.90 9.39 -12.67
N ASP A 92 9.65 9.68 -13.73
CA ASP A 92 10.35 10.94 -13.89
C ASP A 92 9.52 11.95 -14.70
N SER A 93 9.83 13.23 -14.55
CA SER A 93 9.13 14.33 -15.20
C SER A 93 9.35 14.42 -16.73
N ASN A 94 10.17 13.54 -17.31
CA ASN A 94 10.45 13.48 -18.74
C ASN A 94 9.60 12.41 -19.47
N ALA A 95 8.43 12.09 -18.92
CA ALA A 95 7.41 11.24 -19.51
C ALA A 95 7.77 9.75 -19.66
N LYS A 96 8.47 9.17 -18.67
CA LYS A 96 8.58 7.70 -18.58
C LYS A 96 7.29 7.08 -18.06
N GLY A 97 6.34 6.90 -18.98
CA GLY A 97 5.19 6.05 -18.73
C GLY A 97 5.55 4.57 -18.75
N TYR A 98 4.75 3.74 -18.07
CA TYR A 98 4.94 2.29 -18.01
C TYR A 98 3.70 1.54 -18.52
N ASN A 99 3.92 0.52 -19.35
CA ASN A 99 2.89 -0.46 -19.65
C ASN A 99 3.00 -1.62 -18.66
N LEU A 100 1.96 -1.80 -17.83
CA LEU A 100 1.92 -2.81 -16.77
C LEU A 100 1.51 -4.22 -17.26
N ASP A 101 1.14 -4.36 -18.54
CA ASP A 101 0.87 -5.65 -19.18
C ASP A 101 2.12 -6.30 -19.80
N VAL A 102 3.25 -5.58 -19.80
CA VAL A 102 4.55 -6.07 -20.32
C VAL A 102 5.47 -6.45 -19.15
N LEU A 103 6.29 -7.48 -19.35
CA LEU A 103 7.25 -7.99 -18.36
C LEU A 103 8.71 -7.81 -18.82
N PRO A 104 9.56 -7.10 -18.04
CA PRO A 104 9.18 -6.18 -16.97
C PRO A 104 8.40 -4.97 -17.52
N PRO A 105 7.64 -4.24 -16.67
CA PRO A 105 6.97 -3.03 -17.10
C PRO A 105 7.96 -2.05 -17.73
N THR A 106 7.61 -1.57 -18.91
CA THR A 106 8.43 -0.65 -19.69
C THR A 106 7.53 0.25 -20.52
N HIS A 107 8.06 1.36 -21.00
CA HIS A 107 7.32 2.25 -21.86
C HIS A 107 6.95 1.54 -23.18
N THR A 108 5.70 1.65 -23.61
CA THR A 108 5.28 1.24 -24.96
C THR A 108 4.59 2.38 -25.68
N ALA A 109 4.75 2.46 -27.00
CA ALA A 109 4.08 3.49 -27.79
C ALA A 109 2.55 3.33 -27.69
N GLY A 110 1.86 4.42 -27.39
CA GLY A 110 0.40 4.50 -27.43
C GLY A 110 -0.33 3.94 -26.21
N ARG A 111 0.26 3.02 -25.43
CA ARG A 111 -0.34 2.50 -24.19
C ARG A 111 0.64 2.50 -23.04
N TYR A 112 0.36 3.31 -22.03
CA TYR A 112 1.13 3.36 -20.80
C TYR A 112 0.34 4.14 -19.74
N VAL A 113 0.74 3.98 -18.49
CA VAL A 113 0.35 4.84 -17.38
C VAL A 113 1.49 5.80 -17.09
N GLU A 114 1.20 7.05 -16.78
CA GLU A 114 2.21 8.09 -16.51
C GLU A 114 1.83 8.85 -15.25
N ILE A 115 2.83 9.28 -14.47
CA ILE A 115 2.65 10.28 -13.41
C ILE A 115 3.37 11.55 -13.86
N PHE A 116 2.60 12.60 -14.10
CA PHE A 116 3.13 13.91 -14.47
C PHE A 116 2.68 14.98 -13.47
N ILE A 117 3.66 15.66 -12.86
CA ILE A 117 3.49 16.62 -11.76
C ILE A 117 2.87 15.96 -10.52
N ASP A 118 1.56 15.78 -10.51
CA ASP A 118 0.77 15.20 -9.42
C ASP A 118 -0.45 14.41 -9.94
N ALA A 119 -0.50 14.13 -11.25
CA ALA A 119 -1.59 13.39 -11.87
C ALA A 119 -1.10 12.03 -12.38
N LEU A 120 -1.80 10.96 -11.99
CA LEU A 120 -1.68 9.64 -12.62
C LEU A 120 -2.67 9.59 -13.79
N GLU A 121 -2.17 9.31 -14.99
CA GLU A 121 -2.93 9.32 -16.24
C GLU A 121 -2.79 8.01 -17.02
N SER A 122 -3.88 7.62 -17.68
CA SER A 122 -3.95 6.47 -18.58
C SER A 122 -3.88 6.93 -20.03
N HIS A 123 -2.93 6.41 -20.79
CA HIS A 123 -2.78 6.68 -22.22
C HIS A 123 -3.21 5.46 -23.05
N GLY A 124 -4.04 5.68 -24.08
CA GLY A 124 -4.52 4.65 -25.00
C GLY A 124 -5.25 3.48 -24.32
N ASP A 125 -6.04 3.80 -23.30
CA ASP A 125 -6.80 2.83 -22.49
C ASP A 125 -5.90 1.81 -21.77
N ALA A 126 -4.66 2.18 -21.45
CA ALA A 126 -3.71 1.29 -20.78
C ALA A 126 -4.23 0.75 -19.45
N ALA A 127 -4.99 1.55 -18.71
CA ALA A 127 -5.63 1.14 -17.47
C ALA A 127 -6.77 2.06 -17.00
N THR A 128 -7.52 1.58 -16.02
CA THR A 128 -8.44 2.38 -15.18
C THR A 128 -8.02 2.26 -13.73
N PHE A 129 -8.19 3.33 -12.95
CA PHE A 129 -7.70 3.43 -11.58
C PHE A 129 -8.75 3.98 -10.62
N THR A 130 -8.59 3.72 -9.33
CA THR A 130 -9.23 4.48 -8.24
C THR A 130 -8.32 4.53 -7.02
N VAL A 131 -8.46 5.57 -6.20
CA VAL A 131 -7.75 5.68 -4.91
C VAL A 131 -8.44 4.79 -3.89
N TRP A 132 -7.68 3.96 -3.18
CA TRP A 132 -8.19 3.17 -2.07
C TRP A 132 -8.52 4.07 -0.88
N LYS A 133 -9.77 4.00 -0.41
CA LYS A 133 -10.32 4.90 0.63
C LYS A 133 -10.40 4.28 2.02
N SER A 134 -10.22 2.97 2.13
CA SER A 134 -10.34 2.25 3.39
C SER A 134 -9.00 2.15 4.11
N ALA A 135 -9.03 1.84 5.40
CA ALA A 135 -7.82 1.58 6.16
C ALA A 135 -7.11 0.30 5.66
N GLY A 136 -5.79 0.27 5.80
CA GLY A 136 -4.96 -0.87 5.44
C GLY A 136 -4.61 -0.96 3.95
N VAL A 137 -3.89 -2.03 3.60
CA VAL A 137 -3.39 -2.25 2.25
C VAL A 137 -4.38 -3.16 1.50
N PRO A 138 -4.96 -2.73 0.37
CA PRO A 138 -5.93 -3.54 -0.36
C PRO A 138 -5.28 -4.77 -0.99
N GLY A 139 -6.02 -5.88 -0.96
CA GLY A 139 -5.71 -7.08 -1.74
C GLY A 139 -6.21 -7.00 -3.18
N LYS A 140 -6.04 -8.09 -3.93
CA LYS A 140 -6.51 -8.20 -5.32
C LYS A 140 -8.01 -7.97 -5.44
N ASP A 141 -8.81 -8.67 -4.63
CA ASP A 141 -10.27 -8.63 -4.73
C ASP A 141 -10.84 -7.27 -4.31
N ASP A 142 -10.26 -6.66 -3.28
CA ASP A 142 -10.59 -5.29 -2.85
C ASP A 142 -10.36 -4.29 -3.99
N CYS A 143 -9.20 -4.38 -4.65
CA CYS A 143 -8.89 -3.53 -5.79
C CYS A 143 -9.79 -3.81 -7.00
N ALA A 144 -10.13 -5.07 -7.25
CA ALA A 144 -11.03 -5.44 -8.34
C ALA A 144 -12.42 -4.82 -8.16
N ALA A 145 -12.94 -4.85 -6.93
CA ALA A 145 -14.22 -4.26 -6.56
C ALA A 145 -14.18 -2.73 -6.67
N ALA A 146 -13.15 -2.09 -6.10
CA ALA A 146 -13.02 -0.64 -6.12
C ALA A 146 -12.95 -0.06 -7.55
N VAL A 147 -12.17 -0.69 -8.43
CA VAL A 147 -12.02 -0.24 -9.82
C VAL A 147 -13.29 -0.47 -10.64
N ALA A 148 -14.06 -1.52 -10.34
CA ALA A 148 -15.32 -1.78 -11.03
C ALA A 148 -16.39 -0.71 -10.71
N ASP A 149 -16.36 -0.15 -9.50
CA ASP A 149 -17.31 0.86 -9.04
C ASP A 149 -16.89 2.29 -9.41
N GLU A 150 -15.62 2.62 -9.20
CA GLU A 150 -15.13 4.01 -9.25
C GLU A 150 -13.98 4.24 -10.26
N GLY A 151 -13.73 3.29 -11.16
CA GLY A 151 -12.63 3.35 -12.10
C GLY A 151 -12.65 4.60 -13.00
N VAL A 152 -11.55 5.34 -13.01
CA VAL A 152 -11.33 6.52 -13.85
C VAL A 152 -10.00 6.41 -14.61
N SER A 153 -9.85 7.16 -15.70
CA SER A 153 -8.60 7.20 -16.47
C SER A 153 -7.55 8.16 -15.89
N ARG A 154 -7.91 8.97 -14.90
CA ARG A 154 -7.05 9.99 -14.31
C ARG A 154 -7.33 10.19 -12.82
N ILE A 155 -6.28 10.23 -12.02
CA ILE A 155 -6.32 10.57 -10.60
C ILE A 155 -5.44 11.81 -10.37
N ASN A 156 -5.98 12.81 -9.68
CA ASN A 156 -5.23 13.97 -9.18
C ASN A 156 -5.87 14.42 -7.85
N PRO A 157 -5.08 14.66 -6.78
CA PRO A 157 -3.62 14.53 -6.72
C PRO A 157 -3.18 13.09 -6.40
N VAL A 158 -1.97 12.74 -6.84
CA VAL A 158 -1.20 11.59 -6.35
C VAL A 158 -0.56 11.99 -5.02
N VAL A 159 -0.81 11.23 -3.95
CA VAL A 159 -0.38 11.56 -2.59
C VAL A 159 0.45 10.42 -2.03
N GLU A 160 1.55 10.76 -1.37
CA GLU A 160 2.43 9.81 -0.71
C GLU A 160 1.67 8.95 0.32
N ASN A 161 2.07 7.68 0.42
CA ASN A 161 1.45 6.64 1.25
C ASN A 161 0.02 6.23 0.85
N ASN A 162 -0.55 6.78 -0.22
CA ASN A 162 -1.82 6.28 -0.75
C ASN A 162 -1.62 4.98 -1.54
N HIS A 163 -2.65 4.13 -1.50
CA HIS A 163 -2.79 3.00 -2.40
C HIS A 163 -3.75 3.36 -3.54
N ILE A 164 -3.35 3.04 -4.76
CA ILE A 164 -4.15 3.15 -5.97
C ILE A 164 -4.43 1.73 -6.46
N CYS A 165 -5.70 1.42 -6.61
CA CYS A 165 -6.14 0.19 -7.25
C CYS A 165 -6.35 0.45 -8.74
N GLY A 166 -6.00 -0.52 -9.58
CA GLY A 166 -6.23 -0.39 -11.00
C GLY A 166 -6.49 -1.71 -11.72
N ARG A 167 -6.95 -1.57 -12.96
CA ARG A 167 -7.13 -2.66 -13.92
C ARG A 167 -6.44 -2.28 -15.21
N THR A 168 -5.55 -3.13 -15.70
CA THR A 168 -4.84 -2.93 -16.97
C THR A 168 -5.73 -3.22 -18.17
N TYR A 169 -5.24 -2.91 -19.37
CA TYR A 169 -5.91 -3.20 -20.63
C TYR A 169 -6.19 -4.70 -20.81
N GLU A 170 -5.27 -5.58 -20.44
CA GLU A 170 -5.50 -7.04 -20.46
C GLU A 170 -6.38 -7.55 -19.31
N GLY A 171 -6.93 -6.64 -18.49
CA GLY A 171 -7.86 -6.98 -17.41
C GLY A 171 -7.18 -7.41 -16.11
N ARG A 172 -5.85 -7.30 -16.00
CA ARG A 172 -5.12 -7.63 -14.77
C ARG A 172 -5.40 -6.59 -13.70
N ILE A 173 -5.62 -7.05 -12.48
CA ILE A 173 -5.75 -6.15 -11.34
C ILE A 173 -4.36 -5.80 -10.84
N PHE A 174 -4.17 -4.57 -10.40
CA PHE A 174 -2.94 -4.16 -9.75
C PHE A 174 -3.21 -3.21 -8.57
N ARG A 175 -2.22 -3.12 -7.69
CA ARG A 175 -2.11 -2.10 -6.66
C ARG A 175 -0.80 -1.36 -6.85
N MET A 176 -0.87 -0.04 -6.76
CA MET A 176 0.26 0.88 -6.73
C MET A 176 0.28 1.59 -5.38
N THR A 177 1.39 1.55 -4.65
CA THR A 177 1.61 2.33 -3.44
C THR A 177 2.53 3.49 -3.79
N ILE A 178 2.12 4.71 -3.48
CA ILE A 178 2.95 5.90 -3.70
C ILE A 178 3.97 5.99 -2.56
N VAL A 179 5.24 5.75 -2.87
CA VAL A 179 6.32 5.70 -1.87
C VAL A 179 6.88 7.10 -1.61
N ALA A 180 7.12 7.87 -2.68
CA ALA A 180 7.62 9.24 -2.59
C ALA A 180 7.10 10.07 -3.76
N THR A 181 6.84 11.36 -3.52
CA THR A 181 6.39 12.32 -4.55
C THR A 181 7.32 13.50 -4.75
N SER A 182 8.39 13.61 -3.95
CA SER A 182 9.36 14.70 -4.06
C SER A 182 10.45 14.37 -5.08
N GLY A 183 10.54 15.16 -6.15
CA GLY A 183 11.47 14.91 -7.26
C GLY A 183 10.89 13.93 -8.28
N GLU A 184 11.39 12.70 -8.29
CA GLU A 184 10.80 11.61 -9.07
C GLU A 184 9.76 10.89 -8.21
N THR A 185 8.63 10.50 -8.82
CA THR A 185 7.60 9.75 -8.08
C THR A 185 7.97 8.28 -8.07
N GLN A 186 8.24 7.75 -6.87
CA GLN A 186 8.55 6.33 -6.67
C GLN A 186 7.28 5.60 -6.24
N VAL A 187 7.05 4.44 -6.83
CA VAL A 187 5.89 3.60 -6.49
C VAL A 187 6.27 2.14 -6.36
N ASP A 188 5.66 1.47 -5.41
CA ASP A 188 5.66 0.01 -5.33
C ASP A 188 4.42 -0.53 -6.03
N VAL A 189 4.60 -1.43 -6.98
CA VAL A 189 3.50 -1.97 -7.77
C VAL A 189 3.46 -3.49 -7.65
N VAL A 190 2.25 -4.02 -7.52
CA VAL A 190 1.95 -5.45 -7.63
C VAL A 190 0.85 -5.61 -8.66
N VAL A 191 1.14 -6.38 -9.72
CA VAL A 191 0.18 -6.79 -10.75
C VAL A 191 -0.14 -8.26 -10.55
N TRP A 192 -1.41 -8.59 -10.38
CA TRP A 192 -1.88 -9.97 -10.24
C TRP A 192 -2.24 -10.57 -11.60
N LYS A 193 -2.15 -11.90 -11.71
CA LYS A 193 -2.57 -12.65 -12.90
C LYS A 193 -4.08 -12.62 -13.10
#